data_AF-A0A367PKC0-F1
#
_entry.id   AF-A0A367PKC0-F1
#
_cell.length_a   1.000
_cell.length_b   1.000
_cell.length_c   1.000
_cell.angle_alpha   90.00
_cell.angle_beta   90.00
_cell.angle_gamma   90.00
#
_symmetry.space_group_name_H-M   'P 1'
#
loop_
_entity.id
_entity.type
_entity.pdbx_description
1 polymer ?
#
loop_
_entity_poly.entity_id
_entity_poly.type
_entity_poly.pdbx_seq_one_letter_code
_entity_poly.pdbx_strand_id
1 'polypeptide(L)'
;MKPFKTGVTLSATVVLFYVLCTLVWMVLPEPFMNFMNALFHGLDFRRLQTGEPVSWWSIIYPAFVFAVWFFAAGAFFAWLHNSLQGET
;
A
#
# COMPACT_ATOMS: atom_id res chain seq x y z
N MET A 1 -20.95 5.94 -8.96
CA MET A 1 -20.10 4.84 -8.41
C MET A 1 -20.67 4.29 -7.08
N LYS A 2 -20.36 3.04 -6.69
CA LYS A 2 -20.77 2.49 -5.36
C LYS A 2 -19.62 2.65 -4.35
N PRO A 3 -19.74 3.50 -3.31
CA PRO A 3 -18.62 3.79 -2.40
C PRO A 3 -18.01 2.57 -1.74
N PHE A 4 -18.85 1.70 -1.16
CA PHE A 4 -18.39 0.50 -0.48
C PHE A 4 -17.59 -0.44 -1.41
N LYS A 5 -18.13 -0.76 -2.59
CA LYS A 5 -17.46 -1.64 -3.56
C LYS A 5 -16.13 -1.06 -4.04
N THR A 6 -16.08 0.25 -4.25
CA THR A 6 -14.87 0.96 -4.69
C THR A 6 -13.80 0.93 -3.60
N GLY A 7 -14.18 1.25 -2.36
CA GLY A 7 -13.29 1.15 -1.19
C GLY A 7 -12.72 -0.26 -1.01
N VAL A 8 -13.57 -1.30 -1.03
CA VAL A 8 -13.11 -2.70 -0.92
C VAL A 8 -12.14 -3.06 -2.05
N THR A 9 -12.45 -2.67 -3.28
CA THR A 9 -11.62 -3.00 -4.45
C THR A 9 -10.24 -2.33 -4.34
N LEU A 10 -10.18 -1.05 -3.98
CA LEU A 10 -8.91 -0.34 -3.81
C LEU A 10 -8.10 -0.92 -2.65
N SER A 11 -8.74 -1.12 -1.50
CA SER A 11 -8.12 -1.72 -0.32
C SER A 11 -7.51 -3.09 -0.62
N ALA A 12 -8.29 -3.99 -1.21
CA ALA A 12 -7.84 -5.33 -1.59
C ALA A 12 -6.68 -5.28 -2.59
N THR A 13 -6.76 -4.40 -3.59
CA THR A 13 -5.68 -4.21 -4.57
C THR A 13 -4.38 -3.82 -3.87
N VAL A 14 -4.41 -2.79 -3.02
CA VAL A 14 -3.20 -2.33 -2.33
C VAL A 14 -2.64 -3.40 -1.39
N VAL A 15 -3.48 -4.10 -0.63
CA VAL A 15 -3.03 -5.17 0.27
C VAL A 15 -2.40 -6.33 -0.51
N LEU A 16 -2.97 -6.72 -1.65
CA LEU A 16 -2.40 -7.76 -2.51
C LEU A 16 -1.03 -7.36 -3.05
N PHE A 17 -0.89 -6.14 -3.56
CA PHE A 17 0.40 -5.61 -4.02
C PHE A 17 1.41 -5.49 -2.87
N TYR A 18 0.97 -5.07 -1.69
CA TYR A 18 1.81 -5.04 -0.49
C TYR A 18 2.38 -6.44 -0.20
N VAL A 19 1.54 -7.46 -0.15
CA VAL A 19 1.96 -8.85 0.08
C VAL A 19 2.95 -9.31 -0.99
N LEU A 20 2.67 -9.07 -2.27
CA LEU A 20 3.58 -9.42 -3.36
C LEU A 20 4.94 -8.72 -3.22
N CYS A 21 4.94 -7.42 -2.90
CA CYS A 21 6.16 -6.67 -2.65
C CYS A 21 6.95 -7.23 -1.47
N THR A 22 6.28 -7.57 -0.36
CA THR A 22 6.95 -8.17 0.81
C THR A 22 7.55 -9.53 0.44
N LEU A 23 6.85 -10.37 -0.32
CA LEU A 23 7.37 -11.67 -0.77
C LEU A 23 8.60 -11.53 -1.66
N VAL A 24 8.56 -10.60 -2.63
CA VAL A 24 9.72 -10.33 -3.50
C VAL A 24 10.92 -9.86 -2.68
N TRP A 25 10.71 -8.95 -1.73
CA TRP A 25 11.76 -8.47 -0.84
C TRP A 25 12.34 -9.58 0.05
N MET A 26 11.52 -10.49 0.58
CA MET A 26 11.99 -11.61 1.39
C MET A 26 12.91 -12.56 0.60
N VAL A 27 12.65 -12.75 -0.70
CA VAL A 27 13.45 -13.65 -1.56
C VAL A 27 14.69 -12.92 -2.13
N LEU A 28 14.54 -11.64 -2.49
CA LEU A 28 15.56 -10.85 -3.19
C LEU A 28 15.73 -9.46 -2.54
N PRO A 29 16.24 -9.37 -1.30
CA PRO A 29 16.26 -8.11 -0.55
C PRO A 29 17.13 -7.04 -1.21
N GLU A 30 18.34 -7.37 -1.66
CA GLU A 30 19.24 -6.41 -2.31
C GLU A 30 18.71 -5.90 -3.66
N PRO A 31 18.31 -6.77 -4.62
CA PRO A 31 17.70 -6.32 -5.87
C PRO A 31 16.45 -5.46 -5.65
N PHE A 32 15.60 -5.83 -4.68
CA PHE A 32 14.41 -5.07 -4.35
C PHE A 32 14.75 -3.66 -3.85
N MET A 33 15.74 -3.52 -2.96
CA MET A 33 16.18 -2.20 -2.47
C MET A 33 16.78 -1.33 -3.57
N ASN A 34 17.51 -1.92 -4.53
CA ASN A 34 18.00 -1.20 -5.70
C ASN A 34 16.86 -0.71 -6.60
N PHE A 35 15.85 -1.55 -6.82
CA PHE A 35 14.63 -1.16 -7.53
C PHE A 35 13.91 0.01 -6.83
N MET A 36 13.74 -0.05 -5.51
CA MET A 36 13.11 1.03 -4.75
C MET A 36 13.90 2.35 -4.84
N ASN A 37 15.23 2.30 -4.69
CA ASN A 37 16.08 3.49 -4.87
C ASN A 37 15.95 4.10 -6.28
N ALA A 38 15.85 3.27 -7.33
CA ALA A 38 15.63 3.73 -8.69
C ALA A 38 14.22 4.31 -8.91
N LEU A 39 13.21 3.73 -8.26
CA LEU A 39 11.82 4.18 -8.38
C LEU A 39 11.62 5.57 -7.76
N PHE A 40 12.22 5.85 -6.60
CA PHE A 40 12.07 7.12 -5.89
C PHE A 40 13.34 7.98 -5.99
N HIS A 41 13.55 8.57 -7.16
CA HIS A 41 14.78 9.30 -7.50
C HIS A 41 15.25 10.22 -6.37
N GLY A 42 16.51 10.06 -5.95
CA GLY A 42 17.11 10.86 -4.87
C GLY A 42 16.94 10.30 -3.45
N LEU A 43 16.27 9.16 -3.27
CA LEU A 43 16.21 8.45 -1.99
C LEU A 43 17.19 7.27 -1.95
N ASP A 44 17.83 7.08 -0.79
CA ASP A 44 18.58 5.87 -0.46
C ASP A 44 17.90 5.17 0.73
N PHE A 45 16.99 4.23 0.43
CA PHE A 45 16.22 3.50 1.43
C PHE A 45 17.09 2.61 2.33
N ARG A 46 18.34 2.32 1.95
CA ARG A 46 19.28 1.55 2.78
C ARG A 46 19.59 2.28 4.08
N ARG A 47 19.57 3.62 4.07
CA ARG A 47 19.76 4.44 5.28
C ARG A 47 18.62 4.31 6.29
N LEU A 48 17.48 3.75 5.89
CA LEU A 48 16.33 3.51 6.76
C LEU A 48 16.35 2.12 7.39
N GLN A 49 17.31 1.25 7.03
CA GLN A 49 17.43 -0.08 7.65
C GLN A 49 17.96 0.06 9.07
N THR A 50 17.21 -0.43 10.05
CA THR A 50 17.50 -0.22 11.47
C THR A 50 18.28 -1.37 12.12
N GLY A 51 18.67 -2.41 11.38
CA GLY A 51 19.30 -3.62 11.93
C GLY A 51 18.38 -4.48 12.82
N GLU A 52 17.17 -3.99 13.11
CA GLU A 52 16.16 -4.70 13.86
C GLU A 52 15.68 -5.96 13.11
N PRO A 53 15.49 -7.08 13.81
CA PRO A 53 15.00 -8.30 13.20
C PRO A 53 13.57 -8.12 12.71
N VAL A 54 13.30 -8.68 11.54
CA VAL A 54 11.96 -8.69 10.93
C VAL A 54 11.05 -9.56 11.79
N SER A 55 9.92 -9.01 12.21
CA SER A 55 8.88 -9.75 12.93
C SER A 55 7.60 -9.83 12.09
N TRP A 56 6.76 -10.84 12.34
CA TRP A 56 5.45 -10.93 11.70
C TRP A 56 4.60 -9.67 11.93
N TRP A 57 4.74 -9.04 13.09
CA TRP A 57 4.05 -7.80 13.40
C TRP A 57 4.49 -6.63 12.51
N SER A 58 5.79 -6.56 12.17
CA SER A 58 6.31 -5.54 11.24
C SER A 58 5.73 -5.63 9.82
N ILE A 59 5.08 -6.75 9.47
CA ILE A 59 4.41 -6.96 8.18
C ILE A 59 2.89 -6.82 8.31
N ILE A 60 2.30 -7.44 9.33
CA ILE A 60 0.84 -7.46 9.51
C ILE A 60 0.30 -6.06 9.85
N TYR A 61 1.00 -5.31 10.70
CA TYR A 61 0.56 -4.00 11.13
C TYR A 61 0.43 -3.01 9.95
N PRO A 62 1.45 -2.83 9.08
CA PRO A 62 1.29 -2.02 7.88
C PRO A 62 0.20 -2.51 6.93
N ALA A 63 0.05 -3.82 6.73
CA ALA A 63 -1.02 -4.38 5.88
C ALA A 63 -2.41 -3.98 6.38
N PHE A 64 -2.64 -4.05 7.70
CA PHE A 64 -3.89 -3.62 8.32
C PHE A 64 -4.13 -2.12 8.16
N VAL A 65 -3.10 -1.31 8.41
CA VAL A 65 -3.14 0.15 8.22
C VAL A 65 -3.50 0.49 6.77
N PHE A 66 -2.87 -0.15 5.78
CA PHE A 66 -3.21 0.03 4.37
C PHE A 66 -4.64 -0.40 4.06
N ALA A 67 -5.09 -1.54 4.57
CA ALA A 67 -6.44 -2.02 4.31
C ALA A 67 -7.50 -0.98 4.74
N VAL A 68 -7.38 -0.43 5.95
CA VAL A 68 -8.31 0.56 6.50
C VAL A 68 -8.23 1.88 5.73
N TRP A 69 -7.03 2.42 5.54
CA TRP A 69 -6.87 3.74 4.91
C TRP A 69 -7.27 3.74 3.43
N PHE A 70 -6.91 2.71 2.67
CA PHE A 70 -7.26 2.65 1.25
C PHE A 70 -8.72 2.26 1.02
N PHE A 71 -9.35 1.58 1.97
CA PHE A 71 -10.82 1.46 1.96
C PHE A 71 -11.47 2.83 2.10
N ALA A 72 -11.06 3.60 3.11
CA ALA A 72 -11.60 4.94 3.36
C ALA A 72 -11.35 5.87 2.17
N ALA A 73 -10.13 5.88 1.61
CA ALA A 73 -9.77 6.68 0.44
C ALA A 73 -10.61 6.30 -0.80
N GLY A 74 -10.78 5.01 -1.07
CA GLY A 74 -11.57 4.55 -2.22
C GLY A 74 -13.07 4.84 -2.07
N ALA A 75 -13.61 4.69 -0.86
CA ALA A 75 -14.99 5.05 -0.56
C ALA A 75 -15.21 6.57 -0.68
N PHE A 76 -14.28 7.38 -0.16
CA PHE A 76 -14.32 8.83 -0.26
C PHE A 76 -14.19 9.30 -1.72
N PHE A 77 -13.29 8.70 -2.50
CA PHE A 77 -13.15 8.99 -3.92
C PHE A 77 -14.47 8.77 -4.67
N ALA A 78 -15.10 7.61 -4.45
CA ALA A 78 -16.37 7.29 -5.10
C ALA A 78 -17.51 8.22 -4.65
N TRP A 79 -17.56 8.60 -3.36
CA TRP A 79 -18.51 9.59 -2.87
C TRP A 79 -18.29 10.95 -3.54
N LEU A 80 -17.04 11.45 -3.56
CA LEU A 80 -16.70 12.74 -4.15
C LEU A 80 -17.05 12.77 -5.64
N HIS A 81 -16.73 11.70 -6.37
CA HIS A 81 -17.08 11.55 -7.78
C HIS A 81 -18.59 11.69 -8.00
N ASN A 82 -19.42 11.00 -7.22
CA ASN A 82 -20.88 11.08 -7.33
C ASN A 82 -21.41 12.48 -6.98
N SER A 83 -20.87 13.09 -5.93
CA SER A 83 -21.26 14.44 -5.49
C SER A 83 -21.01 15.49 -6.56
N LEU A 84 -19.87 15.41 -7.27
CA LEU A 84 -19.55 16.31 -8.37
C LEU A 84 -20.42 16.09 -9.62
N GLN A 85 -21.03 14.90 -9.75
CA GLN A 85 -21.96 14.58 -10.83
C GLN A 85 -23.44 14.85 -10.48
N GLY A 86 -23.73 15.26 -9.24
CA GLY A 86 -25.10 15.45 -8.76
C GLY A 86 -25.88 14.15 -8.53
N GLU A 87 -25.19 13.02 -8.37
CA GLU A 87 -25.80 11.69 -8.20
C GLU A 87 -25.98 11.27 -6.72
N THR A 88 -26.15 12.23 -5.80
CA THR A 88 -26.27 11.97 -4.35
C THR A 88 -27.69 11.86 -3.85
#